data_AF-A0A3P8RWG1-F1
#
_entry.id   AF-A0A3P8RWG1-F1
#
_cell.length_a   1.000
_cell.length_b   1.000
_cell.length_c   1.000
_cell.angle_alpha   90.00
_cell.angle_beta   90.00
_cell.angle_gamma   90.00
#
_symmetry.space_group_name_H-M   'P 1'
#
loop_
_entity.id
_entity.type
_entity.pdbx_description
1 polymer ?
#
loop_
_entity_poly.entity_id
_entity_poly.type
_entity_poly.pdbx_seq_one_letter_code
_entity_poly.pdbx_strand_id
1 'polypeptide(L)'
;SSSSTVEQEQIQKRTFTNWVNAQLAKRRPPCMIVDLFNDFRDGAKLLDLLEVMSGQRISRERGRGMFQHRSNIEKALSFLKKKSIKLVNINIPDIIDGKPSIILGLIWTIILQYHIEELASCLSFDSRQSSMESLASLDTRSASSSPVPPRGSPLHSRFRVSAKKALLLWVREQAGCTINVKDFKASWRSGVIFLAILYSLRPDLVDLSKARTRSNKQNLEEAFHIAEKELRIPKLLEPDDVDVRDPDEKSIMTYVAQFLQYSRDLPVPEEEMQVSLNLKTTSAVAHNQKCDALFTYISLLVMTSSLCVSIQIREYKIELDISLPAPLDSVARWLLRTEGVLGEEEGDPQDHGQAADEAKEKKFISNVVCLHVCFYNV
;
A
#
# COMPACT_ATOMS: atom_id res chain seq x y z
N SER A 1 0.06 9.37 30.76
CA SER A 1 -0.18 8.17 29.95
C SER A 1 -1.68 7.91 29.74
N SER A 2 -2.55 8.08 30.73
CA SER A 2 -4.00 7.89 30.58
C SER A 2 -4.66 8.88 29.59
N SER A 3 -4.30 10.16 29.62
CA SER A 3 -4.86 11.18 28.72
C SER A 3 -4.59 10.90 27.24
N SER A 4 -3.38 10.46 26.89
CA SER A 4 -3.00 10.15 25.51
C SER A 4 -3.73 8.93 24.94
N THR A 5 -4.01 7.93 25.78
CA THR A 5 -4.76 6.74 25.37
C THR A 5 -6.23 7.06 25.12
N VAL A 6 -6.84 7.90 25.95
CA VAL A 6 -8.22 8.36 25.76
C VAL A 6 -8.36 9.17 24.47
N GLU A 7 -7.41 10.05 24.19
CA GLU A 7 -7.39 10.84 22.96
C GLU A 7 -7.26 9.96 21.71
N GLN A 8 -6.33 8.99 21.70
CA GLN A 8 -6.21 8.02 20.60
C GLN A 8 -7.48 7.18 20.42
N GLU A 9 -8.16 6.78 21.51
CA GLU A 9 -9.42 6.06 21.43
C GLU A 9 -10.51 6.92 20.76
N GLN A 10 -10.58 8.22 21.06
CA GLN A 10 -11.55 9.13 20.42
C GLN A 10 -11.24 9.36 18.94
N ILE A 11 -9.96 9.49 18.57
CA ILE A 11 -9.53 9.58 17.16
C ILE A 11 -9.94 8.31 16.41
N GLN A 12 -9.66 7.14 16.97
CA GLN A 12 -10.02 5.86 16.36
C GLN A 12 -11.54 5.69 16.27
N LYS A 13 -12.29 6.08 17.32
CA LYS A 13 -13.76 6.10 17.31
C LYS A 13 -14.28 6.94 16.16
N ARG A 14 -13.79 8.17 15.99
CA ARG A 14 -14.21 9.08 14.93
C ARG A 14 -13.90 8.51 13.55
N THR A 15 -12.68 8.05 13.35
CA THR A 15 -12.22 7.46 12.09
C THR A 15 -13.09 6.26 11.70
N PHE A 16 -13.36 5.35 12.65
CA PHE A 16 -14.19 4.18 12.40
C PHE A 16 -15.66 4.56 12.19
N THR A 17 -16.17 5.57 12.88
CA THR A 17 -17.54 6.09 12.66
C THR A 17 -17.68 6.64 11.23
N ASN A 18 -16.73 7.46 10.79
CA ASN A 18 -16.71 8.01 9.43
C ASN A 18 -16.60 6.90 8.38
N TRP A 19 -15.74 5.90 8.63
CA TRP A 19 -15.60 4.76 7.73
C TRP A 19 -16.89 3.94 7.65
N VAL A 20 -17.51 3.61 8.78
CA VAL A 20 -18.77 2.87 8.83
C VAL A 20 -19.85 3.63 8.07
N ASN A 21 -19.97 4.95 8.27
CA ASN A 21 -20.95 5.78 7.57
C ASN A 21 -20.70 5.83 6.06
N ALA A 22 -19.43 5.89 5.62
CA ALA A 22 -19.09 5.79 4.20
C ALA A 22 -19.52 4.46 3.57
N GLN A 23 -19.47 3.35 4.31
CA GLN A 23 -19.98 2.06 3.83
C GLN A 23 -21.51 2.01 3.89
N LEU A 24 -22.13 2.37 5.02
CA LEU A 24 -23.58 2.31 5.19
C LEU A 24 -24.34 3.25 4.23
N ALA A 25 -23.71 4.33 3.75
CA ALA A 25 -24.24 5.17 2.68
C ALA A 25 -24.48 4.39 1.37
N LYS A 26 -23.74 3.31 1.11
CA LYS A 26 -23.88 2.46 -0.08
C LYS A 26 -25.10 1.51 0.00
N ARG A 27 -25.70 1.35 1.20
CA ARG A 27 -26.86 0.50 1.42
C ARG A 27 -28.11 1.08 0.76
N ARG A 28 -29.09 0.22 0.45
CA ARG A 28 -30.43 0.63 -0.01
C ARG A 28 -31.53 0.04 0.90
N PRO A 29 -32.28 0.88 1.65
CA PRO A 29 -32.09 2.32 1.84
C PRO A 29 -30.80 2.64 2.61
N PRO A 30 -30.21 3.84 2.39
CA PRO A 30 -29.00 4.27 3.09
C PRO A 30 -29.29 4.44 4.59
N CYS A 31 -28.28 4.20 5.41
CA CYS A 31 -28.38 4.45 6.83
C CYS A 31 -27.05 4.99 7.38
N MET A 32 -27.09 5.53 8.59
CA MET A 32 -25.89 6.04 9.27
C MET A 32 -25.95 5.69 10.76
N ILE A 33 -24.81 5.86 11.42
CA ILE A 33 -24.63 5.86 12.86
C ILE A 33 -24.14 7.24 13.30
N VAL A 34 -24.49 7.61 14.52
CA VAL A 34 -24.09 8.84 15.20
C VAL A 34 -23.06 8.51 16.28
N ASP A 35 -23.29 7.46 17.07
CA ASP A 35 -22.36 7.04 18.12
C ASP A 35 -22.02 5.55 17.97
N LEU A 36 -20.78 5.30 17.56
CA LEU A 36 -20.21 3.97 17.38
C LEU A 36 -20.50 3.02 18.55
N PHE A 37 -20.40 3.51 19.80
CA PHE A 37 -20.52 2.65 20.97
C PHE A 37 -21.97 2.34 21.33
N ASN A 38 -22.90 3.20 20.92
CA ASN A 38 -24.32 3.05 21.23
C ASN A 38 -25.10 2.38 20.08
N ASP A 39 -24.82 2.74 18.83
CA ASP A 39 -25.63 2.34 17.68
C ASP A 39 -25.38 0.90 17.22
N PHE A 40 -24.32 0.24 17.72
CA PHE A 40 -24.06 -1.17 17.46
C PHE A 40 -24.65 -2.12 18.51
N ARG A 41 -25.20 -1.61 19.61
CA ARG A 41 -25.64 -2.40 20.78
C ARG A 41 -26.82 -3.32 20.50
N ASP A 42 -27.64 -3.03 19.50
CA ASP A 42 -28.78 -3.85 19.09
C ASP A 42 -28.45 -4.88 17.99
N GLY A 43 -27.22 -4.83 17.46
CA GLY A 43 -26.72 -5.66 16.37
C GLY A 43 -27.30 -5.37 14.99
N ALA A 44 -28.31 -4.51 14.84
CA ALA A 44 -28.96 -4.27 13.54
C ALA A 44 -28.02 -3.56 12.56
N LYS A 45 -27.34 -2.50 13.03
CA LYS A 45 -26.35 -1.76 12.24
C LYS A 45 -25.11 -2.59 11.92
N LEU A 46 -24.75 -3.53 12.79
CA LEU A 46 -23.66 -4.48 12.56
C LEU A 46 -24.00 -5.41 11.39
N LEU A 47 -25.22 -5.93 11.35
CA LEU A 47 -25.71 -6.73 10.22
C LEU A 47 -25.82 -5.92 8.93
N ASP A 48 -26.24 -4.64 9.01
CA ASP A 48 -26.24 -3.72 7.87
C ASP A 48 -24.84 -3.52 7.29
N LEU A 49 -23.84 -3.29 8.15
CA LEU A 49 -22.45 -3.14 7.74
C LEU A 49 -21.92 -4.41 7.06
N LEU A 50 -22.14 -5.58 7.68
CA LEU A 50 -21.68 -6.86 7.12
C LEU A 50 -22.36 -7.18 5.79
N GLU A 51 -23.63 -6.84 5.63
CA GLU A 51 -24.34 -7.00 4.36
C GLU A 51 -23.74 -6.12 3.25
N VAL A 52 -23.43 -4.86 3.54
CA VAL A 52 -22.77 -3.96 2.57
C VAL A 52 -21.38 -4.49 2.22
N MET A 53 -20.57 -4.81 3.22
CA MET A 53 -19.17 -5.21 3.01
C MET A 53 -19.04 -6.56 2.30
N SER A 54 -19.95 -7.50 2.55
CA SER A 54 -19.86 -8.84 1.95
C SER A 54 -20.68 -9.00 0.67
N GLY A 55 -21.57 -8.05 0.36
CA GLY A 55 -22.57 -8.18 -0.70
C GLY A 55 -23.63 -9.27 -0.44
N GLN A 56 -23.64 -9.91 0.74
CA GLN A 56 -24.56 -11.00 1.08
C GLN A 56 -25.72 -10.49 1.93
N ARG A 57 -26.95 -10.88 1.60
CA ARG A 57 -28.13 -10.52 2.39
C ARG A 57 -28.16 -11.26 3.73
N ILE A 58 -28.34 -10.52 4.83
CA ILE A 58 -28.38 -11.10 6.18
C ILE A 58 -29.69 -10.70 6.88
N SER A 59 -30.58 -11.65 7.19
CA SER A 59 -31.87 -11.29 7.83
C SER A 59 -31.67 -10.75 9.26
N ARG A 60 -32.46 -9.73 9.64
CA ARG A 60 -32.46 -9.18 11.00
C ARG A 60 -33.58 -9.83 11.81
N GLU A 61 -33.31 -10.18 13.05
CA GLU A 61 -34.32 -10.68 13.96
C GLU A 61 -35.32 -9.56 14.27
N ARG A 62 -36.62 -9.87 14.18
CA ARG A 62 -37.69 -8.93 14.49
C ARG A 62 -38.12 -9.13 15.94
N GLY A 63 -38.33 -8.05 16.67
CA GLY A 63 -38.68 -8.12 18.08
C GLY A 63 -38.46 -6.78 18.78
N ARG A 64 -38.41 -6.82 20.11
CA ARG A 64 -37.98 -5.70 20.96
C ARG A 64 -37.17 -6.24 22.14
N GLY A 65 -36.20 -5.46 22.60
CA GLY A 65 -35.46 -5.73 23.83
C GLY A 65 -34.28 -6.70 23.69
N MET A 66 -33.75 -7.12 24.84
CA MET A 66 -32.44 -7.77 24.97
C MET A 66 -32.28 -9.07 24.16
N PHE A 67 -33.33 -9.88 24.04
CA PHE A 67 -33.28 -11.13 23.28
C PHE A 67 -33.04 -10.88 21.79
N GLN A 68 -33.67 -9.86 21.23
CA GLN A 68 -33.47 -9.46 19.83
C GLN A 68 -32.05 -8.96 19.61
N HIS A 69 -31.54 -8.11 20.52
CA HIS A 69 -30.18 -7.58 20.45
C HIS A 69 -29.16 -8.72 20.44
N ARG A 70 -29.30 -9.66 21.39
CA ARG A 70 -28.45 -10.85 21.49
C ARG A 70 -28.49 -11.68 20.21
N SER A 71 -29.68 -11.96 19.68
CA SER A 71 -29.86 -12.76 18.45
C SER A 71 -29.19 -12.10 17.24
N ASN A 72 -29.38 -10.79 17.04
CA ASN A 72 -28.76 -10.05 15.94
C ASN A 72 -27.23 -10.06 16.04
N ILE A 73 -26.68 -9.79 17.23
CA ILE A 73 -25.23 -9.80 17.45
C ILE A 73 -24.69 -11.21 17.25
N GLU A 74 -25.33 -12.24 17.82
CA GLU A 74 -24.92 -13.64 17.65
C GLU A 74 -24.89 -14.05 16.18
N LYS A 75 -25.85 -13.59 15.39
CA LYS A 75 -25.90 -13.80 13.94
C LYS A 75 -24.73 -13.13 13.22
N ALA A 76 -24.41 -11.88 13.57
CA ALA A 76 -23.27 -11.15 13.01
C ALA A 76 -21.94 -11.84 13.35
N LEU A 77 -21.72 -12.23 14.61
CA LEU A 77 -20.50 -12.92 15.02
C LEU A 77 -20.40 -14.32 14.39
N SER A 78 -21.53 -15.02 14.26
CA SER A 78 -21.58 -16.33 13.57
C SER A 78 -21.25 -16.20 12.09
N PHE A 79 -21.69 -15.12 11.43
CA PHE A 79 -21.32 -14.81 10.05
C PHE A 79 -19.80 -14.65 9.88
N LEU A 80 -19.16 -13.87 10.76
CA LEU A 80 -17.71 -13.69 10.77
C LEU A 80 -16.97 -15.01 11.02
N LYS A 81 -17.42 -15.81 12.00
CA LYS A 81 -16.84 -17.13 12.30
C LYS A 81 -16.94 -18.10 11.12
N LYS A 82 -18.07 -18.09 10.38
CA LYS A 82 -18.25 -18.92 9.16
C LYS A 82 -17.27 -18.57 8.05
N LYS A 83 -16.75 -17.33 8.03
CA LYS A 83 -15.70 -16.87 7.11
C LYS A 83 -14.29 -17.13 7.66
N SER A 84 -14.16 -17.95 8.71
CA SER A 84 -12.90 -18.30 9.39
C SER A 84 -12.19 -17.10 10.02
N ILE A 85 -12.91 -16.03 10.34
CA ILE A 85 -12.36 -14.85 11.02
C ILE A 85 -12.28 -15.14 12.53
N LYS A 86 -11.09 -14.94 13.10
CA LYS A 86 -10.84 -15.16 14.53
C LYS A 86 -11.31 -13.95 15.33
N LEU A 87 -12.33 -14.16 16.17
CA LEU A 87 -12.86 -13.16 17.09
C LEU A 87 -12.25 -13.39 18.48
N VAL A 88 -11.11 -12.76 18.75
CA VAL A 88 -10.41 -12.89 20.05
C VAL A 88 -11.02 -11.92 21.04
N ASN A 89 -11.49 -12.44 22.18
CA ASN A 89 -12.01 -11.64 23.29
C ASN A 89 -13.22 -10.75 22.94
N ILE A 90 -14.10 -11.21 22.04
CA ILE A 90 -15.33 -10.50 21.67
C ILE A 90 -16.52 -11.32 22.16
N ASN A 91 -17.22 -10.84 23.19
CA ASN A 91 -18.42 -11.47 23.73
C ASN A 91 -19.66 -10.63 23.45
N ILE A 92 -20.81 -11.31 23.32
CA ILE A 92 -22.09 -10.66 23.03
C ILE A 92 -22.51 -9.63 24.11
N PRO A 93 -22.41 -9.93 25.42
CA PRO A 93 -22.80 -8.96 26.46
C PRO A 93 -21.97 -7.67 26.38
N ASP A 94 -20.68 -7.76 26.06
CA ASP A 94 -19.80 -6.60 25.96
C ASP A 94 -20.18 -5.66 24.81
N ILE A 95 -20.69 -6.22 23.70
CA ILE A 95 -21.22 -5.45 22.56
C ILE A 95 -22.55 -4.80 22.94
N ILE A 96 -23.44 -5.55 23.61
CA ILE A 96 -24.72 -5.03 24.11
C ILE A 96 -24.51 -3.90 25.11
N ASP A 97 -23.46 -3.96 25.93
CA ASP A 97 -23.10 -2.92 26.89
C ASP A 97 -22.41 -1.72 26.22
N GLY A 98 -21.98 -1.85 24.97
CA GLY A 98 -21.29 -0.81 24.23
C GLY A 98 -19.86 -0.56 24.71
N LYS A 99 -19.16 -1.60 25.19
CA LYS A 99 -17.79 -1.44 25.71
C LYS A 99 -16.83 -0.93 24.61
N PRO A 100 -16.21 0.26 24.77
CA PRO A 100 -15.44 0.92 23.71
C PRO A 100 -14.38 0.03 23.05
N SER A 101 -13.52 -0.61 23.84
CA SER A 101 -12.43 -1.46 23.33
C SER A 101 -12.92 -2.68 22.54
N ILE A 102 -14.07 -3.24 22.91
CA ILE A 102 -14.68 -4.38 22.23
C ILE A 102 -15.31 -3.95 20.91
N ILE A 103 -16.04 -2.84 20.91
CA ILE A 103 -16.63 -2.28 19.68
C ILE A 103 -15.52 -1.88 18.70
N LEU A 104 -14.50 -1.15 19.14
CA LEU A 104 -13.36 -0.78 18.29
C LEU A 104 -12.61 -2.01 17.77
N GLY A 105 -12.37 -3.01 18.61
CA GLY A 105 -11.73 -4.26 18.19
C GLY A 105 -12.55 -5.03 17.15
N LEU A 106 -13.88 -5.06 17.29
CA LEU A 106 -14.78 -5.70 16.33
C LEU A 106 -14.81 -4.95 14.99
N ILE A 107 -14.97 -3.62 15.02
CA ILE A 107 -15.01 -2.81 13.80
C ILE A 107 -13.66 -2.84 13.08
N TRP A 108 -12.55 -2.77 13.81
CA TRP A 108 -11.23 -2.99 13.24
C TRP A 108 -11.11 -4.35 12.56
N THR A 109 -11.63 -5.41 13.19
CA THR A 109 -11.61 -6.75 12.59
C THR A 109 -12.35 -6.77 11.25
N ILE A 110 -13.49 -6.08 11.15
CA ILE A 110 -14.26 -5.97 9.91
C ILE A 110 -13.50 -5.16 8.85
N ILE A 111 -12.96 -3.99 9.22
CA ILE A 111 -12.13 -3.16 8.33
C ILE A 111 -10.94 -3.97 7.79
N LEU A 112 -10.21 -4.62 8.68
CA LEU A 112 -9.04 -5.39 8.30
C LEU A 112 -9.40 -6.50 7.32
N GLN A 113 -10.46 -7.28 7.59
CA GLN A 113 -10.80 -8.47 6.80
C GLN A 113 -11.48 -8.13 5.47
N TYR A 114 -12.47 -7.24 5.47
CA TYR A 114 -13.31 -6.95 4.31
C TYR A 114 -12.86 -5.74 3.50
N HIS A 115 -11.89 -4.97 4.00
CA HIS A 115 -11.40 -3.81 3.28
C HIS A 115 -9.91 -3.97 3.00
N ILE A 116 -9.08 -4.02 4.04
CA ILE A 116 -7.62 -3.99 3.85
C ILE A 116 -7.07 -5.33 3.31
N GLU A 117 -7.47 -6.47 3.87
CA GLU A 117 -7.04 -7.79 3.42
C GLU A 117 -7.56 -8.11 2.02
N GLU A 118 -8.83 -7.79 1.74
CA GLU A 118 -9.40 -7.94 0.40
C GLU A 118 -8.62 -7.12 -0.62
N LEU A 119 -8.37 -5.83 -0.34
CA LEU A 119 -7.54 -5.00 -1.21
C LEU A 119 -6.12 -5.59 -1.36
N ALA A 120 -5.41 -5.83 -0.26
CA ALA A 120 -4.05 -6.36 -0.31
C ALA A 120 -3.94 -7.71 -1.05
N SER A 121 -4.98 -8.55 -1.00
CA SER A 121 -4.98 -9.84 -1.68
C SER A 121 -4.90 -9.71 -3.20
N CYS A 122 -5.57 -8.72 -3.81
CA CYS A 122 -5.49 -8.53 -5.25
C CYS A 122 -4.12 -7.98 -5.70
N LEU A 123 -3.42 -7.19 -4.87
CA LEU A 123 -2.04 -6.75 -5.18
C LEU A 123 -1.10 -7.94 -5.36
N SER A 124 -1.33 -8.99 -4.57
CA SER A 124 -0.54 -10.23 -4.63
C SER A 124 -0.86 -11.09 -5.86
N PHE A 125 -2.01 -10.87 -6.51
CA PHE A 125 -2.42 -11.58 -7.71
C PHE A 125 -1.82 -10.93 -8.97
N ASP A 126 -1.86 -9.60 -9.07
CA ASP A 126 -1.28 -8.83 -10.19
C ASP A 126 0.22 -9.09 -10.35
N SER A 127 0.95 -9.14 -9.23
CA SER A 127 2.39 -9.45 -9.23
C SER A 127 2.72 -10.86 -9.75
N ARG A 128 1.85 -11.85 -9.50
CA ARG A 128 2.04 -13.24 -9.97
C ARG A 128 1.69 -13.39 -11.44
N GLN A 129 0.67 -12.68 -11.92
CA GLN A 129 0.25 -12.74 -13.32
C GLN A 129 1.31 -12.10 -14.24
N SER A 130 1.88 -10.96 -13.84
CA SER A 130 3.02 -10.33 -14.53
C SER A 130 4.27 -11.23 -14.61
N SER A 131 4.52 -12.02 -13.57
CA SER A 131 5.63 -12.98 -13.54
C SER A 131 5.40 -14.21 -14.42
N MET A 132 4.14 -14.63 -14.64
CA MET A 132 3.80 -15.79 -15.46
C MET A 132 3.70 -15.45 -16.96
N GLU A 133 3.25 -14.25 -17.32
CA GLU A 133 3.20 -13.80 -18.73
C GLU A 133 4.62 -13.56 -19.29
N SER A 134 5.56 -13.12 -18.46
CA SER A 134 6.98 -12.98 -18.83
C SER A 134 7.67 -14.31 -19.17
N LEU A 135 7.11 -15.44 -18.72
CA LEU A 135 7.60 -16.79 -19.04
C LEU A 135 6.82 -17.44 -20.21
N ALA A 136 5.59 -16.99 -20.47
CA ALA A 136 4.77 -17.49 -21.57
C ALA A 136 5.16 -16.88 -22.94
N SER A 137 5.95 -15.81 -22.97
CA SER A 137 6.42 -15.16 -24.21
C SER A 137 7.60 -15.86 -24.89
N LEU A 138 8.02 -17.03 -24.41
CA LEU A 138 9.11 -17.83 -24.95
C LEU A 138 8.70 -19.31 -25.09
N ASP A 139 7.66 -19.61 -25.87
CA ASP A 139 7.47 -20.97 -26.38
C ASP A 139 6.65 -20.96 -27.68
N THR A 140 7.29 -20.51 -28.75
CA THR A 140 6.95 -21.00 -30.09
C THR A 140 7.93 -22.14 -30.42
N ARG A 141 7.36 -23.35 -30.52
CA ARG A 141 7.94 -24.64 -30.99
C ARG A 141 8.51 -25.57 -29.92
N SER A 142 7.71 -26.54 -29.49
CA SER A 142 7.80 -27.93 -29.97
C SER A 142 6.86 -28.85 -29.17
N ALA A 143 6.09 -29.66 -29.88
CA ALA A 143 5.22 -30.67 -29.29
C ALA A 143 6.02 -31.94 -28.93
N SER A 144 5.89 -32.41 -27.69
CA SER A 144 5.96 -33.85 -27.34
C SER A 144 5.47 -34.15 -25.92
N SER A 145 4.31 -34.80 -25.84
CA SER A 145 3.89 -35.87 -24.89
C SER A 145 4.30 -35.84 -23.41
N SER A 146 3.37 -35.49 -22.51
CA SER A 146 2.75 -36.40 -21.50
C SER A 146 2.01 -35.63 -20.38
N PRO A 147 0.91 -36.17 -19.82
CA PRO A 147 0.07 -35.45 -18.86
C PRO A 147 0.40 -35.84 -17.41
N VAL A 148 0.92 -34.90 -16.61
CA VAL A 148 0.94 -35.01 -15.15
C VAL A 148 0.57 -33.64 -14.57
N PRO A 149 -0.48 -33.51 -13.73
CA PRO A 149 -0.76 -32.26 -13.04
C PRO A 149 0.29 -32.05 -11.95
N PRO A 150 0.95 -30.87 -11.84
CA PRO A 150 1.83 -30.61 -10.72
C PRO A 150 0.97 -30.49 -9.45
N ARG A 151 1.04 -31.52 -8.61
CA ARG A 151 0.59 -31.47 -7.21
C ARG A 151 1.23 -30.25 -6.56
N GLY A 152 0.39 -29.29 -6.17
CA GLY A 152 0.80 -28.12 -5.40
C GLY A 152 1.57 -28.55 -4.16
N SER A 153 2.85 -28.20 -4.11
CA SER A 153 3.72 -28.45 -2.97
C SER A 153 3.29 -27.53 -1.80
N PRO A 154 3.20 -28.04 -0.55
CA PRO A 154 2.75 -27.25 0.62
C PRO A 154 3.71 -26.11 1.03
N LEU A 155 4.83 -25.94 0.34
CA LEU A 155 5.90 -25.02 0.69
C LEU A 155 5.64 -23.57 0.24
N HIS A 156 4.62 -23.33 -0.59
CA HIS A 156 4.27 -21.98 -1.06
C HIS A 156 3.41 -21.16 -0.07
N SER A 157 3.01 -21.72 1.07
CA SER A 157 2.30 -20.96 2.13
C SER A 157 3.26 -20.14 3.01
N ARG A 158 4.58 -20.37 2.88
CA ARG A 158 5.56 -19.98 3.91
C ARG A 158 5.85 -18.48 4.01
N PHE A 159 5.42 -17.66 3.06
CA PHE A 159 5.50 -16.19 3.18
C PHE A 159 4.27 -15.52 2.56
N ARG A 160 3.09 -15.68 3.16
CA ARG A 160 2.00 -14.73 2.91
C ARG A 160 2.42 -13.37 3.46
N VAL A 161 2.65 -12.40 2.58
CA VAL A 161 2.84 -11.00 2.97
C VAL A 161 1.60 -10.56 3.75
N SER A 162 1.78 -10.01 4.96
CA SER A 162 0.65 -9.49 5.74
C SER A 162 -0.01 -8.33 5.00
N ALA A 163 -1.31 -8.13 5.17
CA ALA A 163 -2.02 -7.03 4.50
C ALA A 163 -1.41 -5.65 4.80
N LYS A 164 -0.93 -5.45 6.04
CA LYS A 164 -0.14 -4.28 6.43
C LYS A 164 1.11 -4.12 5.56
N LYS A 165 1.90 -5.19 5.40
CA LYS A 165 3.12 -5.14 4.59
C LYS A 165 2.81 -4.92 3.11
N ALA A 166 1.77 -5.53 2.58
CA ALA A 166 1.32 -5.32 1.20
C ALA A 166 0.89 -3.85 0.97
N LEU A 167 0.10 -3.29 1.89
CA LEU A 167 -0.29 -1.89 1.84
C LEU A 167 0.93 -0.96 1.92
N LEU A 168 1.90 -1.26 2.79
CA LEU A 168 3.14 -0.48 2.92
C LEU A 168 3.95 -0.50 1.61
N LEU A 169 4.04 -1.66 0.95
CA LEU A 169 4.72 -1.80 -0.33
C LEU A 169 4.02 -0.98 -1.42
N TRP A 170 2.68 -1.04 -1.49
CA TRP A 170 1.91 -0.21 -2.42
C TRP A 170 2.17 1.28 -2.18
N VAL A 171 2.17 1.75 -0.93
CA VAL A 171 2.47 3.16 -0.64
C VAL A 171 3.87 3.57 -1.13
N ARG A 172 4.87 2.70 -0.94
CA ARG A 172 6.25 2.96 -1.40
C ARG A 172 6.33 3.03 -2.93
N GLU A 173 5.55 2.20 -3.62
CA GLU A 173 5.44 2.24 -5.08
C GLU A 173 4.83 3.57 -5.55
N GLN A 174 3.76 4.04 -4.90
CA GLN A 174 3.13 5.33 -5.25
C GLN A 174 4.03 6.53 -4.94
N ALA A 175 4.67 6.55 -3.76
CA ALA A 175 5.46 7.69 -3.29
C ALA A 175 6.86 7.78 -3.90
N GLY A 176 7.35 6.70 -4.53
CA GLY A 176 8.69 6.60 -5.12
C GLY A 176 9.83 6.48 -4.10
N CYS A 177 11.05 6.29 -4.62
CA CYS A 177 12.24 5.95 -3.82
C CYS A 177 12.73 7.07 -2.88
N THR A 178 12.29 8.32 -3.08
CA THR A 178 12.79 9.48 -2.33
C THR A 178 12.09 9.66 -0.98
N ILE A 179 10.92 9.06 -0.78
CA ILE A 179 10.12 9.20 0.44
C ILE A 179 10.19 7.90 1.25
N ASN A 180 10.80 7.97 2.43
CA ASN A 180 11.03 6.80 3.28
C ASN A 180 9.80 6.48 4.16
N VAL A 181 8.91 5.63 3.66
CA VAL A 181 7.74 5.17 4.41
C VAL A 181 8.08 3.92 5.22
N LYS A 182 8.13 4.05 6.56
CA LYS A 182 8.55 2.96 7.46
C LYS A 182 7.39 2.30 8.21
N ASP A 183 6.32 3.03 8.45
CA ASP A 183 5.22 2.65 9.33
C ASP A 183 3.88 3.23 8.84
N PHE A 184 2.81 2.98 9.58
CA PHE A 184 1.52 3.66 9.46
C PHE A 184 1.26 4.58 10.65
N LYS A 185 2.31 5.26 11.14
CA LYS A 185 2.32 6.11 12.33
C LYS A 185 3.07 7.41 12.03
N ALA A 186 4.22 7.63 12.65
CA ALA A 186 4.99 8.86 12.60
C ALA A 186 5.47 9.24 11.19
N SER A 187 5.67 8.26 10.29
CA SER A 187 6.05 8.54 8.89
C SER A 187 5.04 9.43 8.17
N TRP A 188 3.76 9.38 8.58
CA TRP A 188 2.64 10.08 7.93
C TRP A 188 2.40 11.49 8.47
N ARG A 189 3.03 11.82 9.60
CA ARG A 189 2.82 13.07 10.35
C ARG A 189 3.01 14.32 9.48
N SER A 190 3.97 14.31 8.56
CA SER A 190 4.29 15.48 7.73
C SER A 190 3.26 15.79 6.64
N GLY A 191 2.32 14.87 6.36
CA GLY A 191 1.37 14.98 5.26
C GLY A 191 1.97 14.74 3.86
N VAL A 192 3.30 14.70 3.73
CA VAL A 192 3.98 14.57 2.43
C VAL A 192 3.67 13.24 1.75
N ILE A 193 3.51 12.15 2.50
CA ILE A 193 3.16 10.83 1.92
C ILE A 193 1.77 10.87 1.30
N PHE A 194 0.79 11.50 1.95
CA PHE A 194 -0.55 11.65 1.37
C PHE A 194 -0.53 12.46 0.07
N LEU A 195 0.22 13.57 0.06
CA LEU A 195 0.42 14.38 -1.15
C LEU A 195 1.12 13.59 -2.26
N ALA A 196 2.11 12.76 -1.93
CA ALA A 196 2.82 11.93 -2.90
C ALA A 196 1.92 10.85 -3.52
N ILE A 197 1.09 10.19 -2.71
CA ILE A 197 0.08 9.25 -3.22
C ILE A 197 -0.88 9.98 -4.17
N LEU A 198 -1.40 11.14 -3.77
CA LEU A 198 -2.29 11.94 -4.62
C LEU A 198 -1.64 12.36 -5.93
N TYR A 199 -0.38 12.81 -5.89
CA TYR A 199 0.40 13.14 -7.08
C TYR A 199 0.58 11.94 -8.01
N SER A 200 0.84 10.75 -7.45
CA SER A 200 0.97 9.52 -8.25
C SER A 200 -0.34 9.14 -8.95
N LEU A 201 -1.47 9.28 -8.25
CA LEU A 201 -2.78 8.97 -8.80
C LEU A 201 -3.25 10.00 -9.83
N ARG A 202 -3.07 11.30 -9.54
CA ARG A 202 -3.54 12.46 -10.31
C ARG A 202 -2.50 13.59 -10.21
N PRO A 203 -1.48 13.60 -11.09
CA PRO A 203 -0.38 14.57 -11.04
C PRO A 203 -0.80 16.04 -11.21
N ASP A 204 -1.95 16.26 -11.85
CA ASP A 204 -2.52 17.59 -12.12
C ASP A 204 -3.00 18.32 -10.86
N LEU A 205 -3.18 17.61 -9.75
CA LEU A 205 -3.82 18.16 -8.54
C LEU A 205 -2.84 18.63 -7.47
N VAL A 206 -1.57 18.19 -7.51
CA VAL A 206 -0.63 18.39 -6.39
C VAL A 206 0.70 18.95 -6.86
N ASP A 207 1.14 20.02 -6.19
CA ASP A 207 2.49 20.57 -6.34
C ASP A 207 3.39 20.13 -5.18
N LEU A 208 4.18 19.08 -5.40
CA LEU A 208 5.10 18.52 -4.40
C LEU A 208 6.26 19.45 -4.03
N SER A 209 6.60 20.45 -4.87
CA SER A 209 7.70 21.38 -4.59
C SER A 209 7.43 22.21 -3.32
N LYS A 210 6.15 22.56 -3.08
CA LYS A 210 5.69 23.32 -1.92
C LYS A 210 5.56 22.48 -0.65
N ALA A 211 5.51 21.15 -0.77
CA ALA A 211 5.27 20.26 0.37
C ALA A 211 6.41 20.30 1.40
N ARG A 212 7.65 20.57 0.97
CA ARG A 212 8.83 20.65 1.85
C ARG A 212 8.91 21.94 2.69
N THR A 213 8.26 23.01 2.24
CA THR A 213 8.33 24.33 2.90
C THR A 213 7.12 24.63 3.77
N ARG A 214 6.02 23.88 3.59
CA ARG A 214 4.79 23.98 4.38
C ARG A 214 4.90 23.25 5.72
N SER A 215 4.07 23.67 6.67
CA SER A 215 3.88 22.93 7.92
C SER A 215 3.17 21.59 7.68
N ASN A 216 3.33 20.65 8.61
CA ASN A 216 2.64 19.35 8.61
C ASN A 216 1.13 19.52 8.45
N LYS A 217 0.53 20.39 9.27
CA LYS A 217 -0.90 20.68 9.28
C LYS A 217 -1.40 21.17 7.92
N GLN A 218 -0.69 22.12 7.29
CA GLN A 218 -1.05 22.61 5.95
C GLN A 218 -0.98 21.52 4.88
N ASN A 219 0.04 20.65 4.92
CA ASN A 219 0.15 19.54 3.98
C ASN A 219 -0.99 18.53 4.16
N LEU A 220 -1.35 18.22 5.41
CA LEU A 220 -2.46 17.32 5.74
C LEU A 220 -3.81 17.91 5.32
N GLU A 221 -4.05 19.19 5.61
CA GLU A 221 -5.25 19.93 5.19
C GLU A 221 -5.45 19.88 3.68
N GLU A 222 -4.39 20.20 2.93
CA GLU A 222 -4.41 20.17 1.47
C GLU A 222 -4.68 18.76 0.94
N ALA A 223 -3.94 17.76 1.43
CA ALA A 223 -4.11 16.39 0.98
C ALA A 223 -5.53 15.87 1.22
N PHE A 224 -6.08 16.11 2.40
CA PHE A 224 -7.43 15.64 2.75
C PHE A 224 -8.50 16.41 1.97
N HIS A 225 -8.28 17.70 1.70
CA HIS A 225 -9.18 18.51 0.87
C HIS A 225 -9.23 18.00 -0.57
N ILE A 226 -8.06 17.76 -1.20
CA ILE A 226 -7.98 17.26 -2.57
C ILE A 226 -8.60 15.86 -2.67
N ALA A 227 -8.27 14.96 -1.74
CA ALA A 227 -8.81 13.60 -1.73
C ALA A 227 -10.35 13.59 -1.69
N GLU A 228 -10.96 14.42 -0.84
CA GLU A 228 -12.41 14.50 -0.71
C GLU A 228 -13.07 15.17 -1.92
N LYS A 229 -12.55 16.32 -2.35
CA LYS A 229 -13.19 17.14 -3.38
C LYS A 229 -13.02 16.55 -4.77
N GLU A 230 -11.79 16.14 -5.11
CA GLU A 230 -11.42 15.75 -6.46
C GLU A 230 -11.51 14.24 -6.68
N LEU A 231 -11.21 13.42 -5.66
CA LEU A 231 -11.26 11.94 -5.77
C LEU A 231 -12.48 11.31 -5.11
N ARG A 232 -13.34 12.11 -4.44
CA ARG A 232 -14.51 11.63 -3.69
C ARG A 232 -14.16 10.58 -2.62
N ILE A 233 -12.92 10.61 -2.11
CA ILE A 233 -12.48 9.77 -0.99
C ILE A 233 -13.01 10.41 0.30
N PRO A 234 -13.86 9.70 1.08
CA PRO A 234 -14.47 10.28 2.28
C PRO A 234 -13.40 10.65 3.31
N LYS A 235 -13.46 11.86 3.85
CA LYS A 235 -12.51 12.31 4.87
C LYS A 235 -12.71 11.55 6.18
N LEU A 236 -11.80 10.62 6.50
CA LEU A 236 -11.86 9.82 7.72
C LEU A 236 -11.08 10.44 8.89
N LEU A 237 -10.05 11.21 8.58
CA LEU A 237 -9.11 11.81 9.52
C LEU A 237 -9.14 13.34 9.43
N GLU A 238 -8.87 14.00 10.55
CA GLU A 238 -8.54 15.41 10.60
C GLU A 238 -7.02 15.61 10.66
N PRO A 239 -6.50 16.77 10.21
CA PRO A 239 -5.07 17.07 10.29
C PRO A 239 -4.51 16.94 11.72
N ASP A 240 -5.28 17.39 12.71
CA ASP A 240 -4.90 17.32 14.12
C ASP A 240 -4.85 15.88 14.67
N ASP A 241 -5.56 14.93 14.04
CA ASP A 241 -5.49 13.51 14.39
C ASP A 241 -4.15 12.87 13.98
N VAL A 242 -3.45 13.48 13.01
CA VAL A 242 -2.22 12.96 12.38
C VAL A 242 -0.98 13.76 12.77
N ASP A 243 -1.08 15.08 12.99
CA ASP A 243 0.04 15.92 13.44
C ASP A 243 0.35 15.77 14.94
N VAL A 244 0.43 14.52 15.41
CA VAL A 244 0.77 14.13 16.78
C VAL A 244 2.02 13.26 16.80
N ARG A 245 2.60 13.02 17.98
CA ARG A 245 3.88 12.28 18.11
C ARG A 245 3.75 10.81 17.69
N ASP A 246 2.64 10.18 18.03
CA ASP A 246 2.33 8.78 17.70
C ASP A 246 0.88 8.69 17.22
N PRO A 247 0.64 8.90 15.91
CA PRO A 247 -0.68 8.75 15.32
C PRO A 247 -1.21 7.31 15.45
N ASP A 248 -2.54 7.15 15.52
CA ASP A 248 -3.14 5.81 15.62
C ASP A 248 -2.97 5.02 14.32
N GLU A 249 -2.28 3.88 14.43
CA GLU A 249 -1.89 3.07 13.27
C GLU A 249 -3.09 2.55 12.47
N LYS A 250 -4.12 2.08 13.18
CA LYS A 250 -5.31 1.53 12.56
C LYS A 250 -6.08 2.59 11.79
N SER A 251 -6.14 3.80 12.34
CA SER A 251 -6.81 4.92 11.71
C SER A 251 -6.10 5.37 10.42
N ILE A 252 -4.76 5.48 10.44
CA ILE A 252 -3.97 5.75 9.23
C ILE A 252 -4.16 4.64 8.19
N MET A 253 -4.02 3.37 8.57
CA MET A 253 -4.21 2.24 7.64
C MET A 253 -5.61 2.24 7.02
N THR A 254 -6.65 2.55 7.81
CA THR A 254 -8.04 2.61 7.35
C THR A 254 -8.22 3.69 6.28
N TYR A 255 -7.59 4.86 6.46
CA TYR A 255 -7.67 5.94 5.50
C TYR A 255 -6.85 5.67 4.24
N VAL A 256 -5.62 5.18 4.39
CA VAL A 256 -4.76 4.82 3.24
C VAL A 256 -5.40 3.75 2.36
N ALA A 257 -6.11 2.79 2.94
CA ALA A 257 -6.86 1.79 2.19
C ALA A 257 -7.92 2.39 1.25
N GLN A 258 -8.48 3.58 1.55
CA GLN A 258 -9.40 4.27 0.63
C GLN A 258 -8.70 4.74 -0.64
N PHE A 259 -7.45 5.20 -0.54
CA PHE A 259 -6.66 5.61 -1.73
C PHE A 259 -6.33 4.39 -2.60
N LEU A 260 -5.99 3.26 -1.98
CA LEU A 260 -5.78 2.00 -2.70
C LEU A 260 -7.09 1.49 -3.35
N GLN A 261 -8.23 1.65 -2.69
CA GLN A 261 -9.52 1.35 -3.30
C GLN A 261 -9.76 2.23 -4.52
N TYR A 262 -9.59 3.55 -4.38
CA TYR A 262 -9.74 4.50 -5.48
C TYR A 262 -8.85 4.16 -6.67
N SER A 263 -7.58 3.81 -6.44
CA SER A 263 -6.65 3.49 -7.53
C SER A 263 -7.07 2.27 -8.37
N ARG A 264 -7.95 1.43 -7.83
CA ARG A 264 -8.52 0.25 -8.53
C ARG A 264 -9.81 0.55 -9.26
N ASP A 265 -10.57 1.51 -8.73
CA ASP A 265 -11.88 1.89 -9.25
C ASP A 265 -11.78 2.96 -10.35
N LEU A 266 -10.57 3.39 -10.74
CA LEU A 266 -10.32 4.39 -11.79
C LEU A 266 -11.00 4.00 -13.12
N PRO A 267 -11.98 4.78 -13.61
CA PRO A 267 -12.56 4.59 -14.93
C PRO A 267 -11.57 5.07 -16.01
N VAL A 268 -11.36 4.26 -17.06
CA VAL A 268 -10.56 4.66 -18.23
C VAL A 268 -11.25 5.85 -18.92
N PRO A 269 -10.53 6.97 -19.21
CA PRO A 269 -11.12 8.14 -19.87
C PRO A 269 -11.76 7.81 -21.23
N GLU A 270 -12.95 8.39 -21.47
CA GLU A 270 -13.86 8.09 -22.59
C GLU A 270 -13.41 8.56 -23.99
N GLU A 271 -12.14 8.90 -24.22
CA GLU A 271 -11.67 9.37 -25.53
C GLU A 271 -11.52 8.26 -26.60
N GLU A 272 -11.73 6.99 -26.25
CA GLU A 272 -11.78 5.86 -27.20
C GLU A 272 -13.20 5.37 -27.55
N MET A 273 -14.26 6.08 -27.14
CA MET A 273 -15.65 5.60 -27.23
C MET A 273 -16.41 5.98 -28.53
N GLN A 274 -15.73 6.16 -29.67
CA GLN A 274 -16.41 6.43 -30.96
C GLN A 274 -16.17 5.42 -32.08
N VAL A 275 -15.42 4.34 -31.86
CA VAL A 275 -15.25 3.27 -32.89
C VAL A 275 -16.12 2.03 -32.62
N SER A 276 -16.70 1.90 -31.41
CA SER A 276 -17.31 0.66 -30.92
C SER A 276 -18.84 0.55 -31.12
N LEU A 277 -19.46 1.40 -31.95
CA LEU A 277 -20.90 1.29 -32.26
C LEU A 277 -21.25 0.28 -33.36
N ASN A 278 -20.29 -0.42 -33.97
CA ASN A 278 -20.57 -1.35 -35.08
C ASN A 278 -20.29 -2.84 -34.85
N LEU A 279 -20.04 -3.29 -33.61
CA LEU A 279 -19.92 -4.74 -33.32
C LEU A 279 -20.63 -5.11 -32.01
N LYS A 280 -21.94 -4.88 -31.96
CA LYS A 280 -22.82 -5.66 -31.07
C LYS A 280 -23.15 -6.97 -31.76
N THR A 281 -22.32 -8.00 -31.60
CA THR A 281 -22.72 -9.41 -31.48
C THR A 281 -21.50 -10.22 -31.04
N THR A 282 -21.71 -11.10 -30.04
CA THR A 282 -20.77 -12.06 -29.43
C THR A 282 -20.07 -11.64 -28.13
N SER A 283 -20.67 -12.11 -27.03
CA SER A 283 -20.10 -12.20 -25.69
C SER A 283 -19.00 -13.26 -25.64
N ALA A 284 -17.75 -12.82 -25.40
CA ALA A 284 -16.63 -13.56 -24.79
C ALA A 284 -15.28 -12.82 -24.99
N VAL A 285 -15.21 -11.88 -25.94
CA VAL A 285 -13.94 -11.21 -26.30
C VAL A 285 -13.68 -9.91 -25.49
N ALA A 286 -14.72 -9.32 -24.89
CA ALA A 286 -14.63 -8.03 -24.18
C ALA A 286 -13.84 -8.06 -22.85
N HIS A 287 -13.52 -9.23 -22.30
CA HIS A 287 -12.70 -9.35 -21.08
C HIS A 287 -11.20 -9.24 -21.38
N ASN A 288 -10.74 -9.69 -22.54
CA ASN A 288 -9.31 -9.72 -22.86
C ASN A 288 -8.78 -8.36 -23.32
N GLN A 289 -9.58 -7.53 -24.00
CA GLN A 289 -9.14 -6.19 -24.44
C GLN A 289 -9.02 -5.17 -23.29
N LYS A 290 -9.79 -5.34 -22.20
CA LYS A 290 -9.65 -4.47 -21.01
C LYS A 290 -8.34 -4.69 -20.27
N CYS A 291 -7.82 -5.93 -20.28
CA CYS A 291 -6.54 -6.27 -19.67
C CYS A 291 -5.36 -5.68 -20.46
N ASP A 292 -5.44 -5.70 -21.80
CA ASP A 292 -4.37 -5.17 -22.66
C ASP A 292 -4.21 -3.65 -22.55
N ALA A 293 -5.32 -2.90 -22.46
CA ALA A 293 -5.27 -1.44 -22.30
C ALA A 293 -4.72 -1.02 -20.92
N LEU A 294 -5.12 -1.73 -19.86
CA LEU A 294 -4.57 -1.55 -18.50
C LEU A 294 -3.09 -1.90 -18.43
N PHE A 295 -2.68 -2.98 -19.09
CA PHE A 295 -1.27 -3.38 -19.20
C PHE A 295 -0.46 -2.31 -19.93
N THR A 296 -1.00 -1.74 -21.01
CA THR A 296 -0.33 -0.69 -21.78
C THR A 296 -0.21 0.61 -20.98
N TYR A 297 -1.25 1.00 -20.23
CA TYR A 297 -1.23 2.20 -19.37
C TYR A 297 -0.30 2.05 -18.17
N ILE A 298 -0.31 0.90 -17.48
CA ILE A 298 0.62 0.59 -16.39
C ILE A 298 2.06 0.51 -16.92
N SER A 299 2.27 -0.10 -18.09
CA SER A 299 3.57 -0.13 -18.74
C SER A 299 4.03 1.28 -19.13
N LEU A 300 3.13 2.16 -19.57
CA LEU A 300 3.42 3.58 -19.83
C LEU A 300 3.73 4.35 -18.53
N LEU A 301 3.06 4.04 -17.41
CA LEU A 301 3.33 4.61 -16.09
C LEU A 301 4.70 4.17 -15.54
N VAL A 302 5.06 2.90 -15.76
CA VAL A 302 6.38 2.33 -15.42
C VAL A 302 7.47 2.91 -16.33
N MET A 303 7.17 3.11 -17.62
CA MET A 303 8.08 3.75 -18.57
C MET A 303 8.28 5.23 -18.27
N THR A 304 7.24 5.98 -17.89
CA THR A 304 7.34 7.40 -17.52
C THR A 304 8.06 7.60 -16.20
N SER A 305 7.85 6.72 -15.21
CA SER A 305 8.64 6.72 -13.96
C SER A 305 10.10 6.32 -14.21
N SER A 306 10.37 5.35 -15.10
CA SER A 306 11.73 5.01 -15.55
C SER A 306 12.40 6.16 -16.32
N LEU A 307 11.64 6.88 -17.15
CA LEU A 307 12.11 8.06 -17.87
C LEU A 307 12.41 9.22 -16.92
N CYS A 308 11.59 9.42 -15.89
CA CYS A 308 11.81 10.41 -14.83
C CYS A 308 13.11 10.11 -14.06
N VAL A 309 13.33 8.85 -13.67
CA VAL A 309 14.60 8.42 -13.04
C VAL A 309 15.79 8.65 -13.97
N SER A 310 15.62 8.37 -15.27
CA SER A 310 16.68 8.55 -16.28
C SER A 310 17.03 10.03 -16.51
N ILE A 311 16.03 10.92 -16.52
CA ILE A 311 16.23 12.37 -16.62
C ILE A 311 16.94 12.88 -15.38
N GLN A 312 16.52 12.43 -14.19
CA GLN A 312 17.11 12.86 -12.93
C GLN A 312 18.57 12.37 -12.76
N ILE A 313 18.90 11.17 -13.23
CA ILE A 313 20.28 10.69 -13.32
C ILE A 313 21.11 11.56 -14.27
N ARG A 314 20.53 12.02 -15.39
CA ARG A 314 21.23 12.93 -16.31
C ARG A 314 21.47 14.30 -15.68
N GLU A 315 20.51 14.84 -14.94
CA GLU A 315 20.69 16.10 -14.22
C GLU A 315 21.80 16.01 -13.18
N TYR A 316 21.82 14.95 -12.35
CA TYR A 316 22.92 14.70 -11.41
C TYR A 316 24.26 14.51 -12.10
N LYS A 317 24.29 13.84 -13.26
CA LYS A 317 25.50 13.69 -14.07
C LYS A 317 26.02 15.03 -14.58
N ILE A 318 25.12 15.89 -15.09
CA ILE A 318 25.47 17.24 -15.57
C ILE A 318 25.96 18.10 -14.41
N GLU A 319 25.32 18.03 -13.24
CA GLU A 319 25.73 18.77 -12.04
C GLU A 319 27.11 18.31 -11.55
N LEU A 320 27.41 17.01 -11.59
CA LEU A 320 28.74 16.45 -11.34
C LEU A 320 29.77 16.91 -12.39
N ASP A 321 29.42 16.87 -13.67
CA ASP A 321 30.30 17.29 -14.78
C ASP A 321 30.60 18.81 -14.73
N ILE A 322 29.68 19.63 -14.20
CA ILE A 322 29.86 21.07 -13.99
C ILE A 322 30.64 21.37 -12.70
N SER A 323 30.45 20.56 -11.66
CA SER A 323 31.10 20.75 -10.35
C SER A 323 32.55 20.25 -10.32
N LEU A 324 32.94 19.41 -11.29
CA LEU A 324 34.30 18.93 -11.47
C LEU A 324 35.05 19.85 -12.47
N PRO A 325 36.22 20.41 -12.12
CA PRO A 325 36.97 21.24 -13.05
C PRO A 325 37.53 20.40 -14.22
N ALA A 326 37.17 20.76 -15.46
CA ALA A 326 37.63 20.08 -16.66
C ALA A 326 38.96 20.66 -17.20
N PRO A 327 39.82 19.85 -17.88
CA PRO A 327 39.61 18.46 -18.24
C PRO A 327 40.60 17.47 -17.59
N LEU A 328 40.09 16.25 -17.43
CA LEU A 328 40.74 14.99 -17.04
C LEU A 328 42.02 14.62 -17.81
N ASP A 329 42.46 15.44 -18.76
CA ASP A 329 43.76 15.31 -19.42
C ASP A 329 44.93 15.48 -18.45
N SER A 330 44.76 16.27 -17.39
CA SER A 330 45.79 16.45 -16.36
C SER A 330 45.94 15.20 -15.49
N VAL A 331 44.84 14.51 -15.18
CA VAL A 331 44.85 13.24 -14.43
C VAL A 331 45.31 12.09 -15.33
N ALA A 332 44.87 12.03 -16.58
CA ALA A 332 45.34 11.06 -17.56
C ALA A 332 46.84 11.25 -17.89
N ARG A 333 47.33 12.49 -18.03
CA ARG A 333 48.76 12.80 -18.20
C ARG A 333 49.58 12.63 -16.93
N TRP A 334 48.96 12.64 -15.76
CA TRP A 334 49.61 12.28 -14.51
C TRP A 334 49.77 10.76 -14.44
N LEU A 335 48.68 10.00 -14.65
CA LEU A 335 48.69 8.52 -14.69
C LEU A 335 49.65 7.94 -15.73
N LEU A 336 49.67 8.44 -16.97
CA LEU A 336 50.61 7.96 -17.99
C LEU A 336 52.08 8.22 -17.62
N ARG A 337 52.35 9.31 -16.89
CA ARG A 337 53.70 9.68 -16.45
C ARG A 337 54.12 8.83 -15.26
N THR A 338 53.18 8.48 -14.39
CA THR A 338 53.39 7.57 -13.27
C THR A 338 53.55 6.12 -13.73
N GLU A 339 52.80 5.67 -14.75
CA GLU A 339 53.01 4.35 -15.38
C GLU A 339 54.36 4.25 -16.10
N GLY A 340 54.83 5.33 -16.73
CA GLY A 340 56.18 5.38 -17.31
C GLY A 340 57.30 5.30 -16.26
N VAL A 341 57.06 5.82 -15.05
CA VAL A 341 58.00 5.76 -13.92
C VAL A 341 57.95 4.38 -13.22
N LEU A 342 56.79 3.71 -13.23
CA LEU A 342 56.60 2.37 -12.68
C LEU A 342 57.07 1.24 -13.63
N GLY A 343 57.39 1.57 -14.88
CA GLY A 343 57.94 0.61 -15.86
C GLY A 343 59.44 0.35 -15.74
N GLU A 344 60.18 1.14 -14.94
CA GLU A 344 61.63 1.02 -14.76
C GLU A 344 62.08 0.52 -13.38
N GLU A 345 61.18 0.24 -12.44
CA GLU A 345 61.55 -0.44 -11.19
C GLU A 345 61.15 -1.92 -11.23
N GLU A 346 62.11 -2.73 -11.69
CA GLU A 346 62.18 -4.16 -11.46
C GLU A 346 62.34 -4.40 -9.94
N GLY A 347 61.28 -4.83 -9.24
CA GLY A 347 61.34 -4.99 -7.78
C GLY A 347 60.17 -5.72 -7.10
N ASP A 348 60.33 -7.03 -6.98
CA ASP A 348 59.75 -7.99 -6.01
C ASP A 348 58.22 -8.31 -6.00
N PRO A 349 57.78 -9.48 -6.50
CA PRO A 349 56.37 -9.91 -6.55
C PRO A 349 55.69 -10.22 -5.21
N GLN A 350 56.41 -10.13 -4.09
CA GLN A 350 55.96 -10.72 -2.82
C GLN A 350 54.97 -9.84 -2.01
N ASP A 351 54.82 -8.56 -2.35
CA ASP A 351 53.97 -7.60 -1.61
C ASP A 351 52.52 -7.49 -2.15
N HIS A 352 52.31 -7.77 -3.45
CA HIS A 352 50.98 -7.68 -4.07
C HIS A 352 49.99 -8.76 -3.59
N GLY A 353 50.50 -9.93 -3.17
CA GLY A 353 49.68 -11.00 -2.60
C GLY A 353 49.09 -10.64 -1.24
N GLN A 354 49.89 -10.04 -0.35
CA GLN A 354 49.44 -9.62 0.97
C GLN A 354 48.43 -8.47 0.89
N ALA A 355 48.64 -7.50 0.01
CA ALA A 355 47.70 -6.40 -0.20
C ALA A 355 46.34 -6.88 -0.75
N ALA A 356 46.34 -7.89 -1.65
CA ALA A 356 45.12 -8.46 -2.20
C ALA A 356 44.32 -9.27 -1.16
N ASP A 357 45.02 -10.00 -0.29
CA ASP A 357 44.37 -10.79 0.75
C ASP A 357 43.87 -9.92 1.92
N GLU A 358 44.58 -8.84 2.29
CA GLU A 358 44.05 -7.81 3.20
C GLU A 358 42.81 -7.11 2.64
N ALA A 359 42.77 -6.83 1.33
CA ALA A 359 41.61 -6.20 0.70
C ALA A 359 40.40 -7.15 0.67
N LYS A 360 40.61 -8.45 0.49
CA LYS A 360 39.55 -9.47 0.59
C LYS A 360 39.05 -9.61 2.02
N GLU A 361 39.93 -9.56 3.01
CA GLU A 361 39.55 -9.63 4.43
C GLU A 361 38.77 -8.38 4.85
N LYS A 362 39.20 -7.18 4.45
CA LYS A 362 38.45 -5.92 4.69
C LYS A 362 37.10 -5.92 3.98
N LYS A 363 36.98 -6.50 2.78
CA LYS A 363 35.71 -6.66 2.06
C LYS A 363 34.79 -7.70 2.70
N PHE A 364 35.36 -8.79 3.23
CA PHE A 364 34.61 -9.79 4.00
C PHE A 364 34.08 -9.19 5.30
N ILE A 365 34.90 -8.47 6.06
CA ILE A 365 34.48 -7.76 7.28
C ILE A 365 33.44 -6.68 6.95
N SER A 366 33.61 -5.91 5.87
CA SER A 366 32.60 -4.93 5.43
C SER A 366 31.27 -5.59 5.07
N ASN A 367 31.28 -6.75 4.41
CA ASN A 367 30.07 -7.49 4.08
C ASN A 367 29.41 -8.09 5.33
N VAL A 368 30.20 -8.59 6.28
CA VAL A 368 29.71 -9.10 7.56
C VAL A 368 29.12 -7.98 8.40
N VAL A 369 29.74 -6.80 8.46
CA VAL A 369 29.20 -5.60 9.13
C VAL A 369 27.93 -5.12 8.44
N CYS A 370 27.86 -5.13 7.11
CA CYS A 370 26.66 -4.76 6.37
C CYS A 370 25.51 -5.75 6.62
N LEU A 371 25.80 -7.05 6.69
CA LEU A 371 24.84 -8.09 7.09
C LEU A 371 24.41 -7.95 8.55
N HIS A 372 25.31 -7.60 9.46
CA HIS A 372 25.03 -7.40 10.89
C HIS A 372 24.18 -6.14 11.12
N VAL A 373 24.45 -5.05 10.41
CA VAL A 373 23.65 -3.81 10.42
C VAL A 373 22.26 -4.04 9.81
N CYS A 374 22.14 -4.91 8.80
CA CYS A 374 20.85 -5.32 8.25
C CYS A 374 20.07 -6.26 9.19
N PHE A 375 20.74 -7.08 10.01
CA PHE A 375 20.09 -8.02 10.93
C PHE A 375 19.73 -7.41 12.30
N TYR A 376 20.46 -6.39 12.77
CA TYR A 376 20.20 -5.72 14.05
C TYR A 376 19.39 -4.42 13.95
N ASN A 377 18.96 -4.02 12.74
CA ASN A 377 17.94 -2.97 12.54
C ASN A 377 16.60 -3.55 12.03
N VAL A 378 16.24 -4.75 12.50
CA VAL A 378 14.89 -5.32 12.39
C VAL A 378 14.09 -5.02 13.65
#